data_AF-A0A1B1LYR9-F1
#
_entry.id   AF-A0A1B1LYR9-F1
#
_cell.length_a   1.000
_cell.length_b   1.000
_cell.length_c   1.000
_cell.angle_alpha   90.00
_cell.angle_beta   90.00
_cell.angle_gamma   90.00
#
_symmetry.space_group_name_H-M   'P 1'
#
loop_
_entity.id
_entity.type
_entity.pdbx_description
1 polymer ?
#
loop_
_entity_poly.entity_id
_entity_poly.type
_entity_poly.pdbx_seq_one_letter_code
_entity_poly.pdbx_strand_id
1 'polypeptide(L)'
;TKPSKDKAVYFTAHYEEGPNGKPQLKEISSPKPLKFAGNGDDAIAYIEHGGEIYTLAVTRGKYKEMMKEVELNQGQSVDLSQAEDIIIGQGQSEEQPLITPQQTTNPSVEPPQYKQQVPPITPTNQPLQPETSQMQQSQQVTPNLNTATALSGSIQGLLNYVNAGLTKEIDSNKQIDLIKEAATAILNNEKSDIAEKQSNIIALAENTVNNKNLKPDAKVAGVNAILETTKNDQNTPNLEKSKLLEATVAIVLNSENLEPKQKQHMLEKAVDVGLSLKDDASRAATIDGIKDVVIKSNHSTEDKGTMLIAVGDKVNVSELSNAEKQKLLGSVLKKDVEAQVLSPAQQQLMQQHLDKITAEQTKKDTIKKVNDILFDPLSNTELKTTNIQAITSNVLDGPATAEVKGEIIQEITNTVAGSSLEAQDKAAIIKGVGETIATHSDTSLSLPNKALIMASAEKGIAESQTNLPDRELMTKGLVGGIYEGKGGPEITKAVSSGIDNSNINDSEKEALKKAKDAASEAALDRDTQNLTEGLKGQNIEEHKPHDDIYNKAREVINAVNPVIEALEKSKEPVVSAEDRIVQETSSILNNISKLAVEKVNNLRAMLSPNGNLKTLEEKK
;
A
#
# COMPACT_ATOMS: atom_id res chain seq x y z
N THR A 1 16.18 -5.17 -7.82
CA THR A 1 15.31 -6.22 -7.25
C THR A 1 14.05 -6.32 -8.10
N LYS A 2 13.24 -7.38 -8.00
CA LYS A 2 11.97 -7.45 -8.74
C LYS A 2 10.92 -6.55 -8.04
N PRO A 3 10.08 -5.81 -8.78
CA PRO A 3 9.00 -5.02 -8.18
C PRO A 3 7.95 -5.91 -7.50
N SER A 4 7.21 -5.34 -6.54
CA SER A 4 5.99 -5.95 -6.01
C SER A 4 4.94 -6.13 -7.12
N LYS A 5 4.03 -7.11 -7.00
CA LYS A 5 3.01 -7.39 -8.03
C LYS A 5 2.21 -6.15 -8.43
N ASP A 6 1.88 -5.29 -7.47
CA ASP A 6 1.08 -4.07 -7.71
C ASP A 6 1.82 -2.97 -8.49
N LYS A 7 3.16 -3.06 -8.58
CA LYS A 7 4.03 -2.13 -9.34
C LYS A 7 4.70 -2.82 -10.53
N ALA A 8 4.41 -4.11 -10.72
CA ALA A 8 5.12 -4.92 -11.69
C ALA A 8 4.59 -4.62 -13.09
N VAL A 9 5.50 -4.21 -13.95
CA VAL A 9 5.24 -3.98 -15.36
C VAL A 9 6.22 -4.80 -16.19
N TYR A 10 5.78 -5.23 -17.37
CA TYR A 10 6.42 -6.32 -18.08
C TYR A 10 6.73 -5.94 -19.52
N PHE A 11 7.87 -6.44 -19.99
CA PHE A 11 8.11 -6.62 -21.42
C PHE A 11 7.55 -7.99 -21.81
N THR A 12 6.57 -8.04 -22.72
CA THR A 12 5.98 -9.30 -23.19
C THR A 12 6.39 -9.57 -24.64
N ALA A 13 6.50 -10.86 -24.97
CA ALA A 13 6.74 -11.33 -26.32
C ALA A 13 5.82 -12.52 -26.59
N HIS A 14 4.98 -12.40 -27.61
CA HIS A 14 3.96 -13.37 -27.97
C HIS A 14 4.38 -14.14 -29.21
N TYR A 15 4.46 -15.46 -29.08
CA TYR A 15 4.83 -16.36 -30.16
C TYR A 15 3.64 -17.25 -30.52
N GLU A 16 3.32 -17.33 -31.80
CA GLU A 16 2.29 -18.23 -32.33
C GLU A 16 2.93 -19.29 -33.23
N GLU A 17 2.25 -20.41 -33.43
CA GLU A 17 2.75 -21.46 -34.30
C GLU A 17 2.75 -21.00 -35.77
N GLY A 18 3.94 -20.94 -36.38
CA GLY A 18 4.10 -20.57 -37.78
C GLY A 18 3.75 -21.70 -38.74
N PRO A 19 3.69 -21.44 -40.06
CA PRO A 19 3.36 -22.44 -41.08
C PRO A 19 4.30 -23.66 -41.13
N ASN A 20 5.48 -23.56 -40.52
CA ASN A 20 6.47 -24.63 -40.40
C ASN A 20 6.45 -25.36 -39.05
N GLY A 21 5.42 -25.13 -38.23
CA GLY A 21 5.27 -25.70 -36.89
C GLY A 21 6.24 -25.13 -35.85
N LYS A 22 6.99 -24.06 -36.18
CA LYS A 22 7.90 -23.38 -35.25
C LYS A 22 7.25 -22.10 -34.70
N PRO A 23 7.50 -21.74 -33.42
CA PRO A 23 7.03 -20.48 -32.87
C PRO A 23 7.58 -19.28 -33.66
N GLN A 24 6.69 -18.43 -34.16
CA GLN A 24 6.98 -17.16 -34.81
C GLN A 24 6.58 -16.01 -33.90
N LEU A 25 7.45 -15.02 -33.75
CA LEU A 25 7.17 -13.83 -32.96
C LEU A 25 6.10 -12.98 -33.67
N LYS A 26 4.95 -12.80 -33.02
CA LYS A 26 3.81 -12.04 -33.57
C LYS A 26 3.61 -10.70 -32.92
N GLU A 27 3.97 -10.54 -31.65
CA GLU A 27 3.76 -9.29 -30.94
C GLU A 27 4.78 -9.12 -29.82
N ILE A 28 5.17 -7.88 -29.56
CA ILE A 28 5.87 -7.51 -28.33
C ILE A 28 5.17 -6.31 -27.69
N SER A 29 5.08 -6.28 -26.36
CA SER A 29 4.50 -5.16 -25.63
C SER A 29 5.40 -4.70 -24.49
N SER A 30 5.34 -3.41 -24.18
CA SER A 30 6.07 -2.80 -23.07
C SER A 30 5.38 -1.54 -22.60
N PRO A 31 5.60 -1.11 -21.34
CA PRO A 31 5.18 0.20 -20.87
C PRO A 31 5.82 1.30 -21.73
N LYS A 32 5.04 2.36 -22.00
CA LYS A 32 5.45 3.48 -22.85
C LYS A 32 5.51 4.79 -22.03
N PRO A 33 6.44 5.71 -22.31
CA PRO A 33 7.51 5.60 -23.31
C PRO A 33 8.67 4.69 -22.85
N LEU A 34 9.22 3.88 -23.76
CA LEU A 34 10.37 3.02 -23.51
C LEU A 34 11.66 3.80 -23.79
N LYS A 35 12.62 3.80 -22.85
CA LYS A 35 13.91 4.51 -22.96
C LYS A 35 15.07 3.50 -22.96
N PHE A 36 16.24 3.90 -23.43
CA PHE A 36 17.46 3.08 -23.36
C PHE A 36 18.59 3.83 -22.65
N ALA A 37 19.31 3.12 -21.78
CA ALA A 37 20.44 3.67 -21.04
C ALA A 37 21.71 3.69 -21.91
N GLY A 38 21.72 4.54 -22.93
CA GLY A 38 22.82 4.71 -23.88
C GLY A 38 22.43 4.40 -25.34
N ASN A 39 23.36 4.70 -26.27
CA ASN A 39 23.11 4.61 -27.71
C ASN A 39 23.62 3.31 -28.37
N GLY A 40 24.32 2.45 -27.62
CA GLY A 40 24.82 1.16 -28.09
C GLY A 40 23.71 0.11 -28.19
N ASP A 41 23.93 -0.95 -28.96
CA ASP A 41 22.97 -2.08 -29.07
C ASP A 41 22.90 -2.92 -27.78
N ASP A 42 23.89 -2.81 -26.91
CA ASP A 42 23.97 -3.37 -25.57
C ASP A 42 23.26 -2.52 -24.50
N ALA A 43 22.81 -1.29 -24.84
CA ALA A 43 22.12 -0.41 -23.91
C ALA A 43 20.83 -1.06 -23.39
N ILE A 44 20.68 -1.10 -22.07
CA ILE A 44 19.52 -1.74 -21.43
C ILE A 44 18.28 -0.84 -21.53
N ALA A 45 17.13 -1.45 -21.78
CA ALA A 45 15.86 -0.74 -21.76
C ALA A 45 15.48 -0.35 -20.33
N TYR A 46 14.88 0.83 -20.17
CA TYR A 46 14.29 1.27 -18.92
C TYR A 46 13.03 2.12 -19.16
N ILE A 47 12.25 2.26 -18.10
CA ILE A 47 11.03 3.07 -18.05
C ILE A 47 11.00 3.85 -16.74
N GLU A 48 10.20 4.90 -16.71
CA GLU A 48 9.82 5.61 -15.50
C GLU A 48 8.34 5.31 -15.23
N HIS A 49 8.04 4.66 -14.10
CA HIS A 49 6.69 4.23 -13.76
C HIS A 49 6.43 4.46 -12.26
N GLY A 50 5.41 5.25 -11.93
CA GLY A 50 5.08 5.57 -10.54
C GLY A 50 6.18 6.33 -9.80
N GLY A 51 6.99 7.14 -10.50
CA GLY A 51 8.10 7.89 -9.92
C GLY A 51 9.38 7.06 -9.68
N GLU A 52 9.40 5.80 -10.10
CA GLU A 52 10.55 4.90 -9.99
C GLU A 52 11.09 4.51 -11.38
N ILE A 53 12.40 4.24 -11.46
CA ILE A 53 13.05 3.79 -12.69
C ILE A 53 13.19 2.27 -12.67
N TYR A 54 12.65 1.62 -13.69
CA TYR A 54 12.73 0.17 -13.87
C TYR A 54 13.47 -0.18 -15.14
N THR A 55 14.41 -1.12 -15.07
CA THR A 55 15.00 -1.72 -16.27
C THR A 55 14.15 -2.89 -16.76
N LEU A 56 13.97 -2.99 -18.08
CA LEU A 56 13.34 -4.13 -18.73
C LEU A 56 14.41 -5.10 -19.24
N ALA A 57 14.08 -6.39 -19.28
CA ALA A 57 14.99 -7.46 -19.68
C ALA A 57 15.19 -7.55 -21.21
N VAL A 58 15.45 -6.41 -21.86
CA VAL A 58 15.72 -6.31 -23.29
C VAL A 58 16.71 -5.18 -23.56
N THR A 59 17.70 -5.42 -24.42
CA THR A 59 18.64 -4.38 -24.85
C THR A 59 18.12 -3.69 -26.11
N ARG A 60 18.69 -2.53 -26.45
CA ARG A 60 18.34 -1.75 -27.64
C ARG A 60 18.46 -2.56 -28.93
N GLY A 61 19.56 -3.30 -29.10
CA GLY A 61 19.77 -4.18 -30.24
C GLY A 61 18.72 -5.28 -30.30
N LYS A 62 18.46 -5.95 -29.17
CA LYS A 62 17.49 -7.05 -29.13
C LYS A 62 16.06 -6.58 -29.37
N TYR A 63 15.71 -5.42 -28.83
CA TYR A 63 14.41 -4.79 -29.06
C TYR A 63 14.19 -4.47 -30.55
N LYS A 64 15.21 -3.90 -31.23
CA LYS A 64 15.15 -3.64 -32.68
C LYS A 64 15.01 -4.92 -33.50
N GLU A 65 15.72 -5.99 -33.15
CA GLU A 65 15.55 -7.30 -33.80
C GLU A 65 14.12 -7.83 -33.66
N MET A 66 13.56 -7.77 -32.45
CA MET A 66 12.21 -8.25 -32.17
C MET A 66 11.14 -7.41 -32.88
N MET A 67 11.29 -6.09 -32.90
CA MET A 67 10.41 -5.19 -33.67
C MET A 67 10.42 -5.55 -35.16
N LYS A 68 11.61 -5.74 -35.75
CA LYS A 68 11.76 -6.09 -37.16
C LYS A 68 11.11 -7.44 -37.48
N GLU A 69 11.25 -8.42 -36.59
CA GLU A 69 10.64 -9.74 -36.75
C GLU A 69 9.11 -9.69 -36.64
N VAL A 70 8.56 -8.89 -35.72
CA VAL A 70 7.11 -8.64 -35.61
C VAL A 70 6.55 -7.99 -36.88
N GLU A 71 7.25 -6.99 -37.42
CA GLU A 71 6.90 -6.32 -38.68
C GLU A 71 6.89 -7.31 -39.87
N LEU A 72 7.91 -8.16 -39.98
CA LEU A 72 7.99 -9.19 -41.03
C LEU A 72 6.86 -10.21 -40.94
N ASN A 73 6.42 -10.54 -39.73
CA ASN A 73 5.38 -11.53 -39.47
C ASN A 73 3.94 -10.96 -39.51
N GLN A 74 3.77 -9.69 -39.94
CA GLN A 74 2.50 -8.95 -40.01
C GLN A 74 1.73 -8.92 -38.69
N GLY A 75 2.45 -8.85 -37.56
CA GLY A 75 1.86 -8.69 -36.24
C GLY A 75 1.11 -7.37 -36.05
N GLN A 76 0.15 -7.33 -35.11
CA GLN A 76 -0.47 -6.08 -34.67
C GLN A 76 0.55 -5.29 -33.83
N SER A 77 1.43 -4.55 -34.50
CA SER A 77 2.32 -3.62 -33.82
C SER A 77 1.50 -2.39 -33.41
N VAL A 78 1.04 -2.35 -32.16
CA VAL A 78 0.33 -1.19 -31.61
C VAL A 78 1.34 -0.07 -31.34
N ASP A 79 1.34 0.88 -32.28
CA ASP A 79 1.79 2.27 -32.23
C ASP A 79 3.25 2.61 -31.85
N LEU A 80 3.82 3.42 -32.75
CA LEU A 80 5.19 3.84 -32.92
C LEU A 80 5.41 5.18 -32.19
N SER A 81 5.75 5.15 -30.90
CA SER A 81 6.46 6.28 -30.28
C SER A 81 7.93 5.89 -30.12
N GLN A 82 8.81 6.58 -30.84
CA GLN A 82 10.26 6.42 -30.80
C GLN A 82 10.75 6.33 -29.35
N ALA A 83 11.61 5.35 -29.08
CA ALA A 83 12.33 5.32 -27.82
C ALA A 83 13.19 6.59 -27.75
N GLU A 84 13.07 7.35 -26.66
CA GLU A 84 13.89 8.55 -26.46
C GLU A 84 15.31 8.12 -26.09
N ASP A 85 16.28 8.48 -26.92
CA ASP A 85 17.72 8.36 -26.63
C ASP A 85 18.09 9.50 -25.66
N ILE A 86 18.28 9.20 -24.37
CA ILE A 86 18.71 10.20 -23.37
C ILE A 86 20.09 9.83 -22.84
N ILE A 87 21.03 10.78 -22.90
CA ILE A 87 22.38 10.67 -22.35
C ILE A 87 22.30 11.02 -20.86
N ILE A 88 22.47 10.03 -19.97
CA ILE A 88 22.71 10.30 -18.56
C ILE A 88 24.22 10.53 -18.39
N GLY A 89 24.63 11.80 -18.42
CA GLY A 89 26.01 12.19 -18.13
C GLY A 89 26.45 13.54 -18.69
N GLN A 90 25.83 14.64 -18.26
CA GLN A 90 26.47 15.96 -18.07
C GLN A 90 25.45 16.94 -17.47
N GLY A 91 25.77 17.52 -16.31
CA GLY A 91 24.97 18.57 -15.70
C GLY A 91 24.89 19.78 -16.62
N GLN A 92 23.68 20.30 -16.82
CA GLN A 92 23.50 21.64 -17.37
C GLN A 92 23.83 22.64 -16.27
N SER A 93 25.06 23.13 -16.29
CA SER A 93 25.44 24.39 -15.66
C SER A 93 24.80 25.53 -16.44
N GLU A 94 24.07 26.42 -15.78
CA GLU A 94 23.69 27.72 -16.33
C GLU A 94 24.98 28.53 -16.63
N GLU A 95 25.15 28.98 -17.88
CA GLU A 95 26.22 29.88 -18.27
C GLU A 95 25.81 31.35 -18.09
N GLN A 96 26.70 32.15 -17.45
CA GLN A 96 27.20 33.46 -17.94
C GLN A 96 28.21 34.08 -16.91
N PRO A 97 29.18 34.94 -17.30
CA PRO A 97 30.29 34.68 -18.23
C PRO A 97 31.70 35.09 -17.68
N LEU A 98 32.73 34.42 -18.23
CA LEU A 98 34.08 34.87 -18.65
C LEU A 98 34.86 35.95 -17.84
N ILE A 99 36.02 35.57 -17.25
CA ILE A 99 37.33 36.27 -17.41
C ILE A 99 38.49 35.26 -17.24
N THR A 100 39.33 35.10 -18.26
CA THR A 100 40.63 34.38 -18.25
C THR A 100 41.69 35.16 -17.46
N PRO A 101 42.68 34.51 -16.81
CA PRO A 101 44.00 34.48 -17.47
C PRO A 101 44.93 33.28 -17.16
N GLN A 102 45.66 32.90 -18.21
CA GLN A 102 47.10 32.63 -18.31
C GLN A 102 47.80 31.47 -17.56
N GLN A 103 48.57 30.74 -18.38
CA GLN A 103 49.69 29.85 -18.08
C GLN A 103 50.72 30.48 -17.13
N THR A 104 51.31 29.69 -16.22
CA THR A 104 52.78 29.50 -16.10
C THR A 104 53.19 28.47 -15.04
N THR A 105 53.95 27.46 -15.51
CA THR A 105 55.17 26.83 -14.93
C THR A 105 55.27 26.31 -13.47
N ASN A 106 55.73 25.05 -13.38
CA ASN A 106 56.39 24.37 -12.25
C ASN A 106 57.55 25.17 -11.61
N PRO A 107 57.91 24.84 -10.36
CA PRO A 107 59.18 24.12 -10.09
C PRO A 107 59.00 23.00 -9.03
N SER A 108 59.53 21.78 -9.20
CA SER A 108 60.91 21.31 -8.93
C SER A 108 61.46 21.68 -7.55
N VAL A 109 61.44 20.74 -6.59
CA VAL A 109 62.45 20.58 -5.52
C VAL A 109 62.48 19.11 -5.05
N GLU A 110 63.66 18.50 -5.13
CA GLU A 110 64.08 17.20 -4.61
C GLU A 110 64.62 17.35 -3.16
N PRO A 111 64.62 16.30 -2.32
CA PRO A 111 65.75 16.12 -1.40
C PRO A 111 66.29 14.66 -1.30
N PRO A 112 67.51 14.49 -0.75
CA PRO A 112 68.51 13.54 -1.26
C PRO A 112 68.60 12.17 -0.55
N GLN A 113 69.18 11.21 -1.28
CA GLN A 113 69.65 9.89 -0.84
C GLN A 113 71.00 9.98 -0.11
N TYR A 114 71.16 9.25 0.99
CA TYR A 114 72.46 8.78 1.49
C TYR A 114 72.41 7.26 1.74
N LYS A 115 73.29 6.52 1.05
CA LYS A 115 73.70 5.15 1.36
C LYS A 115 75.17 5.18 1.78
N GLN A 116 75.54 4.48 2.85
CA GLN A 116 76.89 3.90 3.02
C GLN A 116 76.88 2.71 3.99
N GLN A 117 77.80 1.78 3.74
CA GLN A 117 77.91 0.40 4.23
C GLN A 117 78.64 0.24 5.60
N VAL A 118 78.43 -0.94 6.21
CA VAL A 118 79.00 -1.66 7.40
C VAL A 118 80.53 -1.95 7.35
N PRO A 119 81.28 -2.57 8.36
CA PRO A 119 81.00 -3.13 9.73
C PRO A 119 82.15 -2.88 10.80
N PRO A 120 82.56 -3.79 11.75
CA PRO A 120 82.04 -4.11 13.10
C PRO A 120 83.07 -4.02 14.28
N ILE A 121 82.65 -4.08 15.57
CA ILE A 121 83.51 -4.51 16.72
C ILE A 121 82.67 -5.15 17.86
N THR A 122 83.08 -6.33 18.35
CA THR A 122 82.59 -7.05 19.56
C THR A 122 83.60 -6.88 20.73
N PRO A 123 83.22 -7.00 22.02
CA PRO A 123 83.36 -8.30 22.75
C PRO A 123 82.22 -8.56 23.80
N THR A 124 81.65 -9.77 23.90
CA THR A 124 82.04 -10.93 24.74
C THR A 124 81.71 -10.81 26.24
N ASN A 125 80.69 -11.54 26.72
CA ASN A 125 80.82 -12.60 27.75
C ASN A 125 79.47 -13.29 28.06
N GLN A 126 79.38 -14.54 27.62
CA GLN A 126 78.52 -15.63 28.11
C GLN A 126 79.26 -16.35 29.27
N PRO A 127 78.60 -17.17 30.12
CA PRO A 127 78.36 -18.61 29.83
C PRO A 127 77.05 -19.15 30.47
N LEU A 128 76.53 -20.38 30.29
CA LEU A 128 76.71 -21.57 29.46
C LEU A 128 75.44 -22.44 29.70
N GLN A 129 74.92 -23.11 28.67
CA GLN A 129 73.95 -24.23 28.80
C GLN A 129 74.65 -25.53 29.25
N PRO A 130 73.90 -26.63 29.44
CA PRO A 130 73.98 -27.65 28.37
C PRO A 130 72.62 -28.25 27.94
N GLU A 131 72.69 -28.80 26.73
CA GLU A 131 71.66 -29.29 25.81
C GLU A 131 70.94 -30.58 26.23
N THR A 132 69.80 -30.88 25.60
CA THR A 132 69.71 -32.07 24.73
C THR A 132 68.47 -32.03 23.82
N SER A 133 68.71 -32.44 22.58
CA SER A 133 67.84 -32.50 21.40
C SER A 133 66.54 -33.30 21.57
N GLN A 134 65.48 -32.88 20.87
CA GLN A 134 64.82 -33.73 19.87
C GLN A 134 63.92 -32.90 18.95
N MET A 135 64.15 -33.05 17.64
CA MET A 135 63.27 -32.60 16.57
C MET A 135 61.89 -33.25 16.70
N GLN A 136 60.83 -32.45 16.64
CA GLN A 136 59.55 -32.89 16.09
C GLN A 136 59.12 -31.93 14.98
N GLN A 137 58.73 -32.56 13.88
CA GLN A 137 58.42 -31.99 12.57
C GLN A 137 57.35 -30.90 12.63
N SER A 138 57.52 -29.90 11.76
CA SER A 138 56.50 -28.94 11.35
C SER A 138 55.23 -29.67 10.89
N GLN A 139 54.26 -29.85 11.79
CA GLN A 139 52.90 -30.16 11.40
C GLN A 139 52.23 -28.86 10.92
N GLN A 140 51.81 -28.87 9.66
CA GLN A 140 50.81 -27.95 9.14
C GLN A 140 49.54 -28.14 9.98
N VAL A 141 49.34 -27.28 10.98
CA VAL A 141 48.12 -27.26 11.77
C VAL A 141 47.03 -26.67 10.90
N THR A 142 46.27 -27.51 10.21
CA THR A 142 44.91 -27.17 9.80
C THR A 142 44.10 -26.87 11.07
N PRO A 143 43.41 -25.72 11.15
CA PRO A 143 42.61 -25.41 12.32
C PRO A 143 41.47 -26.44 12.42
N ASN A 144 41.43 -27.19 13.52
CA ASN A 144 40.37 -28.14 13.83
C ASN A 144 39.75 -27.69 15.17
N LEU A 145 38.52 -27.17 15.14
CA LEU A 145 37.90 -26.63 16.35
C LEU A 145 37.60 -27.70 17.40
N ASN A 146 37.41 -28.96 17.03
CA ASN A 146 37.16 -30.05 17.98
C ASN A 146 38.35 -30.30 18.92
N THR A 147 39.58 -30.01 18.48
CA THR A 147 40.75 -30.00 19.37
C THR A 147 40.85 -28.67 20.13
N ALA A 148 40.39 -27.54 19.58
CA ALA A 148 40.40 -26.24 20.27
C ALA A 148 39.38 -26.11 21.42
N THR A 149 38.20 -26.74 21.33
CA THR A 149 37.23 -26.82 22.44
C THR A 149 37.72 -27.75 23.56
N ALA A 150 38.54 -28.75 23.22
CA ALA A 150 39.22 -29.63 24.18
C ALA A 150 40.52 -29.04 24.75
N LEU A 151 41.18 -28.11 24.03
CA LEU A 151 42.46 -27.49 24.42
C LEU A 151 42.32 -26.11 25.09
N SER A 152 41.23 -25.37 24.85
CA SER A 152 40.97 -24.09 25.53
C SER A 152 40.09 -24.30 26.76
N GLY A 153 40.68 -24.39 27.95
CA GLY A 153 39.94 -24.45 29.20
C GLY A 153 39.08 -23.22 29.52
N SER A 154 39.04 -22.20 28.64
CA SER A 154 38.22 -20.99 28.75
C SER A 154 37.78 -20.50 27.37
N ILE A 155 36.59 -19.88 27.30
CA ILE A 155 36.02 -19.29 26.07
C ILE A 155 36.90 -18.14 25.54
N GLN A 156 37.63 -17.45 26.43
CA GLN A 156 38.64 -16.48 26.01
C GLN A 156 39.75 -17.12 25.17
N GLY A 157 40.12 -18.36 25.48
CA GLY A 157 41.06 -19.14 24.67
C GLY A 157 40.50 -19.47 23.29
N LEU A 158 39.20 -19.79 23.18
CA LEU A 158 38.51 -19.97 21.91
C LEU A 158 38.49 -18.68 21.09
N LEU A 159 38.13 -17.54 21.69
CA LEU A 159 38.13 -16.24 21.01
C LEU A 159 39.54 -15.85 20.52
N ASN A 160 40.56 -16.08 21.34
CA ASN A 160 41.96 -15.83 20.96
C ASN A 160 42.42 -16.76 19.81
N TYR A 161 42.01 -18.02 19.84
CA TYR A 161 42.29 -18.99 18.78
C TYR A 161 41.63 -18.60 17.46
N VAL A 162 40.36 -18.19 17.50
CA VAL A 162 39.60 -17.71 16.33
C VAL A 162 40.25 -16.45 15.78
N ASN A 163 40.62 -15.47 16.62
CA ASN A 163 41.33 -14.27 16.17
C ASN A 163 42.69 -14.58 15.51
N ALA A 164 43.45 -15.54 16.06
CA ALA A 164 44.70 -15.99 15.47
C ALA A 164 44.47 -16.72 14.13
N GLY A 165 43.40 -17.52 14.03
CA GLY A 165 42.98 -18.19 12.80
C GLY A 165 42.56 -17.22 11.70
N LEU A 166 41.70 -16.24 12.03
CA LEU A 166 41.24 -15.19 11.12
C LEU A 166 42.37 -14.30 10.60
N THR A 167 43.46 -14.18 11.37
CA THR A 167 44.65 -13.42 10.95
C THR A 167 45.55 -14.20 9.98
N LYS A 168 45.51 -15.54 10.03
CA LYS A 168 46.39 -16.41 9.22
C LYS A 168 45.72 -16.93 7.95
N GLU A 169 44.42 -17.19 8.00
CA GLU A 169 43.65 -17.66 6.85
C GLU A 169 43.34 -16.50 5.91
N ILE A 170 43.47 -16.70 4.60
CA ILE A 170 43.28 -15.68 3.56
C ILE A 170 42.02 -15.98 2.74
N ASP A 171 41.56 -17.23 2.75
CA ASP A 171 40.31 -17.64 2.11
C ASP A 171 39.10 -17.14 2.92
N SER A 172 38.33 -16.24 2.31
CA SER A 172 37.15 -15.65 2.95
C SER A 172 36.11 -16.70 3.38
N ASN A 173 35.93 -17.80 2.64
CA ASN A 173 34.94 -18.82 3.00
C ASN A 173 35.39 -19.57 4.26
N LYS A 174 36.67 -19.91 4.35
CA LYS A 174 37.22 -20.55 5.55
C LYS A 174 37.18 -19.64 6.77
N GLN A 175 37.39 -18.33 6.58
CA GLN A 175 37.22 -17.34 7.66
C GLN A 175 35.77 -17.31 8.16
N ILE A 176 34.78 -17.36 7.26
CA ILE A 176 33.35 -17.41 7.60
C ILE A 176 33.01 -18.71 8.33
N ASP A 177 33.52 -19.85 7.88
CA ASP A 177 33.31 -21.15 8.53
C ASP A 177 33.86 -21.14 9.96
N LEU A 178 35.06 -20.60 10.18
CA LEU A 178 35.64 -20.44 11.52
C LEU A 178 34.77 -19.57 12.45
N ILE A 179 34.22 -18.46 11.94
CA ILE A 179 33.32 -17.59 12.72
C ILE A 179 32.03 -18.33 13.08
N LYS A 180 31.46 -19.06 12.12
CA LYS A 180 30.23 -19.84 12.31
C LYS A 180 30.41 -20.96 13.33
N GLU A 181 31.51 -21.70 13.24
CA GLU A 181 31.86 -22.75 14.19
C GLU A 181 32.09 -22.17 15.59
N ALA A 182 32.77 -21.03 15.70
CA ALA A 182 32.97 -20.34 16.97
C ALA A 182 31.65 -19.89 17.61
N ALA A 183 30.77 -19.25 16.84
CA ALA A 183 29.45 -18.84 17.32
C ALA A 183 28.63 -20.04 17.82
N THR A 184 28.68 -21.16 17.08
CA THR A 184 28.00 -22.41 17.44
C THR A 184 28.57 -22.99 18.74
N ALA A 185 29.89 -23.02 18.89
CA ALA A 185 30.56 -23.52 20.09
C ALA A 185 30.24 -22.67 21.33
N ILE A 186 30.17 -21.34 21.19
CA ILE A 186 29.80 -20.43 22.27
C ILE A 186 28.37 -20.70 22.74
N LEU A 187 27.39 -20.74 21.81
CA LEU A 187 25.98 -20.93 22.17
C LEU A 187 25.69 -22.31 22.76
N ASN A 188 26.39 -23.35 22.29
CA ASN A 188 26.25 -24.72 22.78
C ASN A 188 27.06 -25.02 24.05
N ASN A 189 27.82 -24.07 24.58
CA ASN A 189 28.61 -24.33 25.79
C ASN A 189 27.69 -24.52 27.00
N GLU A 190 27.63 -25.75 27.51
CA GLU A 190 26.79 -26.11 28.67
C GLU A 190 27.29 -25.51 29.99
N LYS A 191 28.56 -25.11 30.07
CA LYS A 191 29.16 -24.54 31.28
C LYS A 191 28.87 -23.06 31.47
N SER A 192 28.42 -22.38 30.41
CA SER A 192 28.15 -20.94 30.43
C SER A 192 26.69 -20.64 30.67
N ASP A 193 26.43 -19.62 31.48
CA ASP A 193 25.10 -19.05 31.59
C ASP A 193 24.75 -18.19 30.36
N ILE A 194 23.51 -17.73 30.29
CA ILE A 194 23.00 -16.95 29.15
C ILE A 194 23.77 -15.63 29.00
N ALA A 195 24.12 -14.96 30.10
CA ALA A 195 24.80 -13.67 30.07
C ALA A 195 26.25 -13.81 29.55
N GLU A 196 26.94 -14.86 29.98
CA GLU A 196 28.28 -15.19 29.50
C GLU A 196 28.26 -15.56 28.01
N LYS A 197 27.29 -16.37 27.57
CA LYS A 197 27.10 -16.67 26.13
C LYS A 197 26.86 -15.39 25.32
N GLN A 198 26.03 -14.48 25.83
CA GLN A 198 25.76 -13.21 25.18
C GLN A 198 27.02 -12.36 25.04
N SER A 199 27.74 -12.14 26.14
CA SER A 199 28.99 -11.38 26.14
C SER A 199 30.01 -11.94 25.15
N ASN A 200 30.11 -13.27 25.05
CA ASN A 200 31.07 -13.91 24.15
C ASN A 200 30.67 -13.80 22.66
N ILE A 201 29.38 -13.88 22.34
CA ILE A 201 28.89 -13.61 20.97
C ILE A 201 29.11 -12.16 20.58
N ILE A 202 28.86 -11.22 21.49
CA ILE A 202 29.12 -9.78 21.29
C ILE A 202 30.62 -9.56 21.02
N ALA A 203 31.49 -10.15 21.83
CA ALA A 203 32.94 -10.07 21.61
C ALA A 203 33.38 -10.69 20.26
N LEU A 204 32.77 -11.81 19.83
CA LEU A 204 33.03 -12.40 18.53
C LEU A 204 32.62 -11.47 17.37
N ALA A 205 31.45 -10.81 17.49
CA ALA A 205 30.99 -9.84 16.50
C ALA A 205 31.93 -8.63 16.44
N GLU A 206 32.32 -8.07 17.59
CA GLU A 206 33.26 -6.95 17.67
C GLU A 206 34.62 -7.30 17.04
N ASN A 207 35.17 -8.46 17.39
CA ASN A 207 36.41 -8.96 16.79
C ASN A 207 36.29 -9.11 15.28
N THR A 208 35.17 -9.65 14.78
CA THR A 208 34.93 -9.81 13.34
C THR A 208 34.89 -8.46 12.61
N VAL A 209 34.18 -7.49 13.16
CA VAL A 209 34.04 -6.16 12.56
C VAL A 209 35.35 -5.35 12.60
N ASN A 210 36.11 -5.45 13.70
CA ASN A 210 37.32 -4.66 13.92
C ASN A 210 38.60 -5.33 13.41
N ASN A 211 38.55 -6.56 12.91
CA ASN A 211 39.71 -7.22 12.34
C ASN A 211 40.21 -6.48 11.09
N LYS A 212 41.45 -5.98 11.13
CA LYS A 212 42.08 -5.26 10.00
C LYS A 212 42.47 -6.16 8.83
N ASN A 213 42.59 -7.47 9.07
CA ASN A 213 42.98 -8.46 8.06
C ASN A 213 41.78 -9.02 7.29
N LEU A 214 40.55 -8.83 7.81
CA LEU A 214 39.33 -9.21 7.10
C LEU A 214 38.96 -8.15 6.06
N LYS A 215 38.71 -8.59 4.83
CA LYS A 215 38.13 -7.73 3.79
C LYS A 215 36.70 -7.32 4.18
N PRO A 216 36.21 -6.15 3.73
CA PRO A 216 34.88 -5.68 4.13
C PRO A 216 33.75 -6.69 3.86
N ASP A 217 33.74 -7.35 2.70
CA ASP A 217 32.73 -8.38 2.38
C ASP A 217 32.80 -9.59 3.33
N ALA A 218 34.00 -9.99 3.74
CA ALA A 218 34.19 -11.08 4.71
C ALA A 218 33.69 -10.69 6.10
N LYS A 219 33.80 -9.41 6.48
CA LYS A 219 33.21 -8.90 7.74
C LYS A 219 31.70 -8.96 7.71
N VAL A 220 31.09 -8.50 6.61
CA VAL A 220 29.63 -8.56 6.40
C VAL A 220 29.15 -10.01 6.45
N ALA A 221 29.78 -10.91 5.71
CA ALA A 221 29.42 -12.33 5.70
C ALA A 221 29.64 -13.01 7.06
N GLY A 222 30.73 -12.67 7.76
CA GLY A 222 31.03 -13.17 9.10
C GLY A 222 29.96 -12.78 10.12
N VAL A 223 29.57 -11.51 10.18
CA VAL A 223 28.48 -11.08 11.08
C VAL A 223 27.16 -11.71 10.66
N ASN A 224 26.86 -11.80 9.37
CA ASN A 224 25.65 -12.49 8.90
C ASN A 224 25.62 -13.96 9.35
N ALA A 225 26.77 -14.63 9.42
CA ALA A 225 26.88 -15.98 9.96
C ALA A 225 26.61 -16.01 11.48
N ILE A 226 27.08 -15.02 12.25
CA ILE A 226 26.77 -14.88 13.69
C ILE A 226 25.26 -14.69 13.89
N LEU A 227 24.64 -13.81 13.11
CA LEU A 227 23.20 -13.53 13.18
C LEU A 227 22.37 -14.78 12.86
N GLU A 228 22.72 -15.51 11.80
CA GLU A 228 22.02 -16.74 11.41
C GLU A 228 22.26 -17.88 12.42
N THR A 229 23.43 -17.96 13.03
CA THR A 229 23.70 -18.94 14.09
C THR A 229 22.88 -18.64 15.34
N THR A 230 22.79 -17.37 15.74
CA THR A 230 21.94 -16.90 16.85
C THR A 230 20.47 -17.21 16.61
N LYS A 231 19.99 -17.01 15.38
CA LYS A 231 18.62 -17.38 14.98
C LYS A 231 18.35 -18.87 15.19
N ASN A 232 19.24 -19.72 14.69
CA ASN A 232 19.06 -21.17 14.62
C ASN A 232 19.31 -21.89 15.96
N ASP A 233 19.98 -21.25 16.91
CA ASP A 233 20.20 -21.82 18.24
C ASP A 233 18.86 -22.12 18.95
N GLN A 234 18.71 -23.33 19.49
CA GLN A 234 17.46 -23.74 20.16
C GLN A 234 17.51 -23.50 21.67
N ASN A 235 18.68 -23.21 22.22
CA ASN A 235 18.91 -23.14 23.67
C ASN A 235 18.75 -21.72 24.23
N THR A 236 18.84 -20.70 23.38
CA THR A 236 18.68 -19.29 23.75
C THR A 236 17.22 -18.87 23.60
N PRO A 237 16.57 -18.31 24.65
CA PRO A 237 15.24 -17.75 24.55
C PRO A 237 15.16 -16.62 23.50
N ASN A 238 14.01 -16.50 22.80
CA ASN A 238 13.87 -15.51 21.72
C ASN A 238 14.09 -14.05 22.18
N LEU A 239 13.69 -13.72 23.41
CA LEU A 239 13.95 -12.40 23.97
C LEU A 239 15.45 -12.13 24.17
N GLU A 240 16.24 -13.15 24.49
CA GLU A 240 17.69 -13.02 24.64
C GLU A 240 18.40 -13.00 23.28
N LYS A 241 17.83 -13.67 22.26
CA LYS A 241 18.25 -13.49 20.86
C LYS A 241 18.00 -12.06 20.37
N SER A 242 16.86 -11.46 20.76
CA SER A 242 16.53 -10.07 20.45
C SER A 242 17.61 -9.10 20.95
N LYS A 243 18.06 -9.25 22.20
CA LYS A 243 19.15 -8.43 22.76
C LYS A 243 20.49 -8.65 22.05
N LEU A 244 20.80 -9.89 21.65
CA LEU A 244 21.99 -10.19 20.86
C LEU A 244 21.97 -9.50 19.49
N LEU A 245 20.81 -9.48 18.83
CA LEU A 245 20.61 -8.78 17.56
C LEU A 245 20.84 -7.28 17.72
N GLU A 246 20.21 -6.67 18.74
CA GLU A 246 20.40 -5.26 19.09
C GLU A 246 21.89 -4.91 19.33
N ALA A 247 22.57 -5.67 20.19
CA ALA A 247 23.97 -5.44 20.51
C ALA A 247 24.89 -5.61 19.29
N THR A 248 24.61 -6.61 18.45
CA THR A 248 25.37 -6.83 17.21
C THR A 248 25.19 -5.65 16.24
N VAL A 249 23.96 -5.16 16.08
CA VAL A 249 23.70 -3.96 15.26
C VAL A 249 24.42 -2.74 15.82
N ALA A 250 24.44 -2.56 17.14
CA ALA A 250 25.15 -1.44 17.77
C ALA A 250 26.65 -1.45 17.46
N ILE A 251 27.29 -2.62 17.50
CA ILE A 251 28.69 -2.80 17.09
C ILE A 251 28.89 -2.41 15.62
N VAL A 252 28.02 -2.91 14.74
CA VAL A 252 28.09 -2.66 13.29
C VAL A 252 27.96 -1.17 12.98
N LEU A 253 26.94 -0.51 13.54
CA LEU A 253 26.66 0.88 13.24
C LEU A 253 27.76 1.81 13.76
N ASN A 254 28.36 1.51 14.91
CA ASN A 254 29.43 2.34 15.50
C ASN A 254 30.83 2.01 14.97
N SER A 255 30.97 1.03 14.08
CA SER A 255 32.27 0.69 13.50
C SER A 255 32.78 1.75 12.51
N GLU A 256 34.05 2.13 12.65
CA GLU A 256 34.77 2.95 11.67
C GLU A 256 35.30 2.11 10.49
N ASN A 257 35.26 0.78 10.62
CA ASN A 257 35.84 -0.14 9.65
C ASN A 257 34.84 -0.63 8.58
N LEU A 258 33.64 -0.05 8.54
CA LEU A 258 32.56 -0.41 7.63
C LEU A 258 31.98 0.85 6.96
N GLU A 259 31.69 0.74 5.67
CA GLU A 259 31.02 1.78 4.92
C GLU A 259 29.51 1.81 5.22
N PRO A 260 28.81 2.95 5.02
CA PRO A 260 27.37 3.07 5.27
C PRO A 260 26.53 1.96 4.62
N LYS A 261 26.85 1.59 3.37
CA LYS A 261 26.14 0.53 2.64
C LYS A 261 26.29 -0.85 3.28
N GLN A 262 27.46 -1.14 3.85
CA GLN A 262 27.72 -2.42 4.55
C GLN A 262 26.97 -2.45 5.88
N LYS A 263 26.97 -1.33 6.61
CA LYS A 263 26.20 -1.16 7.85
C LYS A 263 24.71 -1.37 7.62
N GLN A 264 24.16 -0.75 6.57
CA GLN A 264 22.76 -0.93 6.17
C GLN A 264 22.45 -2.40 5.83
N HIS A 265 23.31 -3.07 5.06
CA HIS A 265 23.07 -4.48 4.70
C HIS A 265 23.03 -5.41 5.93
N MET A 266 23.92 -5.20 6.90
CA MET A 266 23.97 -5.98 8.14
C MET A 266 22.80 -5.65 9.07
N LEU A 267 22.38 -4.38 9.11
CA LEU A 267 21.15 -3.93 9.78
C LEU A 267 19.92 -4.66 9.20
N GLU A 268 19.75 -4.62 7.89
CA GLU A 268 18.65 -5.31 7.20
C GLU A 268 18.64 -6.80 7.48
N LYS A 269 19.81 -7.45 7.51
CA LYS A 269 19.92 -8.87 7.86
C LYS A 269 19.52 -9.13 9.32
N ALA A 270 19.88 -8.25 10.26
CA ALA A 270 19.47 -8.36 11.65
C ALA A 270 17.95 -8.19 11.81
N VAL A 271 17.34 -7.28 11.04
CA VAL A 271 15.88 -7.12 10.96
C VAL A 271 15.23 -8.39 10.41
N ASP A 272 15.72 -8.96 9.30
CA ASP A 272 15.20 -10.21 8.73
C ASP A 272 15.24 -11.36 9.75
N VAL A 273 16.36 -11.49 10.47
CA VAL A 273 16.50 -12.48 11.54
C VAL A 273 15.54 -12.20 12.69
N GLY A 274 15.42 -10.94 13.12
CA GLY A 274 14.50 -10.51 14.16
C GLY A 274 13.04 -10.79 13.85
N LEU A 275 12.62 -10.53 12.62
CA LEU A 275 11.26 -10.81 12.14
C LEU A 275 10.95 -12.31 12.03
N SER A 276 11.98 -13.17 11.98
CA SER A 276 11.82 -14.63 11.97
C SER A 276 11.71 -15.27 13.36
N LEU A 277 11.79 -14.49 14.44
CA LEU A 277 11.60 -14.99 15.80
C LEU A 277 10.15 -15.48 16.00
N LYS A 278 9.95 -16.49 16.84
CA LYS A 278 8.66 -17.21 16.93
C LYS A 278 7.53 -16.42 17.57
N ASP A 279 7.82 -15.53 18.51
CA ASP A 279 6.82 -14.78 19.28
C ASP A 279 6.82 -13.27 18.97
N ASP A 280 5.62 -12.69 19.00
CA ASP A 280 5.35 -11.29 18.67
C ASP A 280 6.10 -10.32 19.58
N ALA A 281 6.26 -10.67 20.86
CA ALA A 281 6.94 -9.83 21.84
C ALA A 281 8.43 -9.69 21.52
N SER A 282 9.10 -10.80 21.19
CA SER A 282 10.51 -10.78 20.79
C SER A 282 10.73 -10.12 19.43
N ARG A 283 9.80 -10.28 18.48
CA ARG A 283 9.84 -9.53 17.21
C ARG A 283 9.75 -8.03 17.47
N ALA A 284 8.78 -7.59 18.25
CA ALA A 284 8.61 -6.17 18.62
C ALA A 284 9.82 -5.62 19.37
N ALA A 285 10.33 -6.34 20.38
CA ALA A 285 11.53 -5.96 21.11
C ALA A 285 12.74 -5.79 20.19
N THR A 286 12.90 -6.67 19.20
CA THR A 286 14.01 -6.59 18.24
C THR A 286 13.91 -5.35 17.36
N ILE A 287 12.73 -5.10 16.77
CA ILE A 287 12.53 -3.93 15.93
C ILE A 287 12.70 -2.64 16.74
N ASP A 288 12.17 -2.59 17.96
CA ASP A 288 12.31 -1.42 18.83
C ASP A 288 13.76 -1.18 19.26
N GLY A 289 14.50 -2.22 19.64
CA GLY A 289 15.92 -2.13 20.00
C GLY A 289 16.79 -1.70 18.82
N ILE A 290 16.59 -2.28 17.64
CA ILE A 290 17.32 -1.92 16.42
C ILE A 290 17.09 -0.44 16.05
N LYS A 291 15.85 0.04 16.10
CA LYS A 291 15.54 1.47 15.86
C LYS A 291 16.25 2.37 16.86
N ASP A 292 16.18 2.04 18.14
CA ASP A 292 16.81 2.83 19.20
C ASP A 292 18.33 2.93 18.97
N VAL A 293 18.95 1.84 18.51
CA VAL A 293 20.36 1.80 18.12
C VAL A 293 20.64 2.69 16.90
N VAL A 294 19.80 2.68 15.86
CA VAL A 294 19.96 3.56 14.69
C VAL A 294 19.85 5.03 15.10
N ILE A 295 18.82 5.38 15.89
CA ILE A 295 18.58 6.76 16.36
C ILE A 295 19.78 7.27 17.18
N LYS A 296 20.32 6.44 18.07
CA LYS A 296 21.45 6.77 18.95
C LYS A 296 22.81 6.72 18.25
N SER A 297 22.89 6.17 17.04
CA SER A 297 24.17 6.06 16.32
C SER A 297 24.74 7.43 15.93
N ASN A 298 26.05 7.49 15.66
CA ASN A 298 26.73 8.73 15.26
C ASN A 298 26.58 9.08 13.76
N HIS A 299 25.64 8.44 13.05
CA HIS A 299 25.38 8.71 11.63
C HIS A 299 24.69 10.06 11.41
N SER A 300 24.75 10.55 10.15
CA SER A 300 23.98 11.72 9.73
C SER A 300 22.46 11.43 9.84
N THR A 301 21.64 12.47 9.98
CA THR A 301 20.18 12.33 10.00
C THR A 301 19.66 11.65 8.72
N GLU A 302 20.27 11.94 7.57
CA GLU A 302 19.93 11.35 6.28
C GLU A 302 20.22 9.84 6.24
N ASP A 303 21.40 9.41 6.70
CA ASP A 303 21.75 7.99 6.78
C ASP A 303 20.83 7.24 7.75
N LYS A 304 20.53 7.85 8.92
CA LYS A 304 19.59 7.27 9.88
C LYS A 304 18.21 7.11 9.28
N GLY A 305 17.72 8.12 8.56
CA GLY A 305 16.43 8.06 7.87
C GLY A 305 16.40 6.94 6.83
N THR A 306 17.46 6.79 6.04
CA THR A 306 17.60 5.70 5.05
C THR A 306 17.58 4.32 5.72
N MET A 307 18.30 4.16 6.83
CA MET A 307 18.33 2.91 7.60
C MET A 307 16.95 2.57 8.22
N LEU A 308 16.24 3.57 8.75
CA LEU A 308 14.91 3.36 9.34
C LEU A 308 13.84 3.04 8.28
N ILE A 309 13.95 3.65 7.09
CA ILE A 309 13.12 3.26 5.93
C ILE A 309 13.37 1.81 5.56
N ALA A 310 14.63 1.37 5.50
CA ALA A 310 14.95 -0.02 5.23
C ALA A 310 14.35 -0.97 6.29
N VAL A 311 14.37 -0.60 7.58
CA VAL A 311 13.69 -1.36 8.66
C VAL A 311 12.18 -1.43 8.38
N GLY A 312 11.54 -0.31 8.06
CA GLY A 312 10.12 -0.24 7.74
C GLY A 312 9.73 -1.09 6.51
N ASP A 313 10.55 -1.06 5.47
CA ASP A 313 10.34 -1.84 4.25
C ASP A 313 10.44 -3.33 4.52
N LYS A 314 11.41 -3.77 5.33
CA LYS A 314 11.52 -5.18 5.75
C LYS A 314 10.30 -5.65 6.54
N VAL A 315 9.77 -4.81 7.43
CA VAL A 315 8.51 -5.11 8.14
C VAL A 315 7.35 -5.23 7.15
N ASN A 316 7.24 -4.30 6.19
CA ASN A 316 6.16 -4.28 5.20
C ASN A 316 6.13 -5.55 4.31
N VAL A 317 7.29 -5.98 3.82
CA VAL A 317 7.42 -7.17 2.92
C VAL A 317 7.49 -8.51 3.66
N SER A 318 7.48 -8.52 4.99
CA SER A 318 7.55 -9.75 5.78
C SER A 318 6.34 -10.68 5.57
N GLU A 319 6.45 -11.94 5.96
CA GLU A 319 5.35 -12.92 5.90
C GLU A 319 4.42 -12.85 7.13
N LEU A 320 4.56 -11.81 7.98
CA LEU A 320 3.76 -11.64 9.19
C LEU A 320 2.29 -11.30 8.87
N SER A 321 1.42 -11.48 9.87
CA SER A 321 0.03 -11.04 9.77
C SER A 321 -0.07 -9.52 9.60
N ASN A 322 -1.09 -9.03 8.87
CA ASN A 322 -1.27 -7.59 8.69
C ASN A 322 -1.44 -6.85 10.03
N ALA A 323 -2.11 -7.47 11.02
CA ALA A 323 -2.21 -6.95 12.38
C ALA A 323 -0.84 -6.74 13.04
N GLU A 324 0.08 -7.70 12.92
CA GLU A 324 1.44 -7.55 13.44
C GLU A 324 2.25 -6.53 12.66
N LYS A 325 2.18 -6.53 11.32
CA LYS A 325 2.85 -5.54 10.47
C LYS A 325 2.40 -4.13 10.83
N GLN A 326 1.10 -3.92 11.04
CA GLN A 326 0.53 -2.64 11.46
C GLN A 326 1.13 -2.17 12.79
N LYS A 327 1.22 -3.07 13.77
CA LYS A 327 1.81 -2.77 15.09
C LYS A 327 3.29 -2.42 14.99
N LEU A 328 4.07 -3.20 14.24
CA LEU A 328 5.51 -2.98 14.08
C LEU A 328 5.80 -1.71 13.30
N LEU A 329 5.18 -1.52 12.14
CA LEU A 329 5.39 -0.35 11.29
C LEU A 329 4.86 0.93 11.94
N GLY A 330 3.72 0.87 12.62
CA GLY A 330 3.21 1.98 13.42
C GLY A 330 4.16 2.38 14.56
N SER A 331 4.80 1.39 15.21
CA SER A 331 5.86 1.67 16.20
C SER A 331 7.10 2.30 15.56
N VAL A 332 7.49 1.89 14.34
CA VAL A 332 8.61 2.50 13.60
C VAL A 332 8.30 3.96 13.33
N LEU A 333 7.18 4.23 12.67
CA LEU A 333 6.79 5.59 12.28
C LEU A 333 6.65 6.53 13.49
N LYS A 334 6.00 6.08 14.57
CA LYS A 334 5.79 6.90 15.77
C LYS A 334 7.11 7.37 16.39
N LYS A 335 8.03 6.44 16.64
CA LYS A 335 9.33 6.76 17.27
C LYS A 335 10.18 7.67 16.37
N ASP A 336 10.12 7.46 15.06
CA ASP A 336 10.94 8.21 14.12
C ASP A 336 10.47 9.66 13.95
N VAL A 337 9.15 9.88 14.05
CA VAL A 337 8.55 11.22 14.15
C VAL A 337 8.95 11.90 15.46
N GLU A 338 8.88 11.19 16.59
CA GLU A 338 9.31 11.72 17.90
C GLU A 338 10.80 12.10 17.92
N ALA A 339 11.65 11.31 17.25
CA ALA A 339 13.08 11.55 17.14
C ALA A 339 13.47 12.57 16.06
N GLN A 340 12.52 13.03 15.23
CA GLN A 340 12.74 13.97 14.11
C GLN A 340 13.81 13.50 13.11
N VAL A 341 13.89 12.20 12.86
CA VAL A 341 14.93 11.60 11.99
C VAL A 341 14.47 11.48 10.55
N LEU A 342 13.19 11.18 10.31
CA LEU A 342 12.65 11.04 8.96
C LEU A 342 12.23 12.38 8.38
N SER A 343 12.57 12.60 7.10
CA SER A 343 12.03 13.72 6.32
C SER A 343 10.51 13.57 6.11
N PRO A 344 9.78 14.67 5.81
CA PRO A 344 8.34 14.60 5.54
C PRO A 344 7.96 13.61 4.43
N ALA A 345 8.77 13.51 3.37
CA ALA A 345 8.55 12.58 2.27
C ALA A 345 8.69 11.10 2.72
N GLN A 346 9.69 10.82 3.56
CA GLN A 346 9.90 9.49 4.14
C GLN A 346 8.78 9.12 5.12
N GLN A 347 8.32 10.07 5.94
CA GLN A 347 7.16 9.87 6.82
C GLN A 347 5.90 9.55 6.01
N GLN A 348 5.67 10.27 4.92
CA GLN A 348 4.53 10.04 4.04
C GLN A 348 4.59 8.65 3.39
N LEU A 349 5.75 8.22 2.91
CA LEU A 349 5.93 6.88 2.33
C LEU A 349 5.62 5.77 3.35
N MET A 350 6.15 5.88 4.56
CA MET A 350 5.86 4.91 5.63
C MET A 350 4.40 4.94 6.07
N GLN A 351 3.79 6.12 6.12
CA GLN A 351 2.37 6.26 6.42
C GLN A 351 1.52 5.58 5.34
N GLN A 352 1.87 5.72 4.06
CA GLN A 352 1.17 5.01 2.97
C GLN A 352 1.26 3.48 3.12
N HIS A 353 2.44 2.95 3.48
CA HIS A 353 2.57 1.51 3.78
C HIS A 353 1.67 1.09 4.94
N LEU A 354 1.63 1.88 6.02
CA LEU A 354 0.80 1.61 7.19
C LEU A 354 -0.69 1.69 6.88
N ASP A 355 -1.11 2.67 6.09
CA ASP A 355 -2.50 2.85 5.67
C ASP A 355 -2.96 1.67 4.82
N LYS A 356 -2.13 1.22 3.87
CA LYS A 356 -2.42 0.04 3.04
C LYS A 356 -2.58 -1.24 3.89
N ILE A 357 -1.66 -1.48 4.83
CA ILE A 357 -1.76 -2.63 5.75
C ILE A 357 -3.02 -2.52 6.61
N THR A 358 -3.32 -1.32 7.11
CA THR A 358 -4.50 -1.05 7.95
C THR A 358 -5.80 -1.29 7.17
N ALA A 359 -5.87 -0.85 5.92
CA ALA A 359 -7.00 -1.08 5.03
C ALA A 359 -7.23 -2.59 4.80
N GLU A 360 -6.19 -3.33 4.43
CA GLU A 360 -6.26 -4.78 4.23
C GLU A 360 -6.67 -5.56 5.50
N GLN A 361 -6.14 -5.15 6.66
CA GLN A 361 -6.54 -5.75 7.94
C GLN A 361 -8.00 -5.43 8.27
N THR A 362 -8.43 -4.19 8.09
CA THR A 362 -9.83 -3.77 8.30
C THR A 362 -10.78 -4.55 7.40
N LYS A 363 -10.40 -4.73 6.13
CA LYS A 363 -11.11 -5.59 5.18
C LYS A 363 -11.26 -7.01 5.73
N LYS A 364 -10.15 -7.67 6.09
CA LYS A 364 -10.16 -9.04 6.62
C LYS A 364 -11.02 -9.19 7.87
N ASP A 365 -10.91 -8.27 8.83
CA ASP A 365 -11.70 -8.30 10.07
C ASP A 365 -13.19 -8.07 9.82
N THR A 366 -13.51 -7.18 8.88
CA THR A 366 -14.89 -6.92 8.45
C THR A 366 -15.52 -8.16 7.82
N ILE A 367 -14.80 -8.80 6.88
CA ILE A 367 -15.28 -10.02 6.22
C ILE A 367 -15.41 -11.19 7.20
N LYS A 368 -14.53 -11.28 8.20
CA LYS A 368 -14.68 -12.25 9.28
C LYS A 368 -16.01 -12.03 10.04
N LYS A 369 -16.32 -10.79 10.44
CA LYS A 369 -17.58 -10.46 11.11
C LYS A 369 -18.81 -10.77 10.25
N VAL A 370 -18.75 -10.48 8.95
CA VAL A 370 -19.83 -10.83 8.02
C VAL A 370 -20.03 -12.34 7.95
N ASN A 371 -18.96 -13.11 7.83
CA ASN A 371 -19.05 -14.57 7.86
C ASN A 371 -19.63 -15.07 9.19
N ASP A 372 -19.17 -14.55 10.33
CA ASP A 372 -19.70 -14.94 11.65
C ASP A 372 -21.22 -14.70 11.73
N ILE A 373 -21.74 -13.62 11.15
CA ILE A 373 -23.19 -13.34 11.05
C ILE A 373 -23.90 -14.31 10.10
N LEU A 374 -23.32 -14.57 8.93
CA LEU A 374 -23.91 -15.43 7.91
C LEU A 374 -23.99 -16.89 8.38
N PHE A 375 -22.98 -17.38 9.09
CA PHE A 375 -22.92 -18.75 9.62
C PHE A 375 -23.62 -18.96 10.96
N ASP A 376 -24.07 -17.89 11.64
CA ASP A 376 -24.83 -18.03 12.89
C ASP A 376 -26.18 -18.73 12.62
N PRO A 377 -26.41 -19.95 13.14
CA PRO A 377 -27.63 -20.71 12.91
C PRO A 377 -28.83 -20.14 13.68
N LEU A 378 -28.62 -19.26 14.66
CA LEU A 378 -29.68 -18.67 15.48
C LEU A 378 -30.25 -17.38 14.89
N SER A 379 -29.54 -16.76 13.94
CA SER A 379 -29.99 -15.54 13.26
C SER A 379 -30.87 -15.88 12.06
N ASN A 380 -32.05 -15.25 11.98
CA ASN A 380 -32.89 -15.30 10.79
C ASN A 380 -32.44 -14.25 9.74
N THR A 381 -33.04 -14.27 8.54
CA THR A 381 -32.68 -13.35 7.45
C THR A 381 -32.80 -11.88 7.84
N GLU A 382 -33.85 -11.50 8.56
CA GLU A 382 -34.05 -10.13 9.02
C GLU A 382 -32.91 -9.66 9.93
N LEU A 383 -32.56 -10.46 10.94
CA LEU A 383 -31.48 -10.14 11.86
C LEU A 383 -30.10 -10.13 11.16
N LYS A 384 -29.86 -11.05 10.22
CA LYS A 384 -28.64 -11.05 9.39
C LYS A 384 -28.56 -9.77 8.56
N THR A 385 -29.66 -9.35 7.94
CA THR A 385 -29.74 -8.10 7.17
C THR A 385 -29.41 -6.90 8.06
N THR A 386 -30.07 -6.75 9.21
CA THR A 386 -29.79 -5.62 10.13
C THR A 386 -28.34 -5.58 10.58
N ASN A 387 -27.75 -6.74 10.93
CA ASN A 387 -26.36 -6.80 11.37
C ASN A 387 -25.38 -6.47 10.23
N ILE A 388 -25.66 -6.92 9.01
CA ILE A 388 -24.84 -6.59 7.84
C ILE A 388 -24.99 -5.10 7.46
N GLN A 389 -26.19 -4.53 7.55
CA GLN A 389 -26.40 -3.08 7.39
C GLN A 389 -25.59 -2.28 8.42
N ALA A 390 -25.55 -2.72 9.69
CA ALA A 390 -24.73 -2.08 10.71
C ALA A 390 -23.23 -2.16 10.38
N ILE A 391 -22.75 -3.31 9.87
CA ILE A 391 -21.36 -3.43 9.37
C ILE A 391 -21.12 -2.49 8.19
N THR A 392 -22.02 -2.44 7.22
CA THR A 392 -21.94 -1.52 6.07
C THR A 392 -21.85 -0.07 6.55
N SER A 393 -22.72 0.37 7.46
CA SER A 393 -22.65 1.73 8.01
C SER A 393 -21.30 2.00 8.68
N ASN A 394 -20.81 1.07 9.51
CA ASN A 394 -19.50 1.23 10.16
C ASN A 394 -18.34 1.35 9.15
N VAL A 395 -18.42 0.67 8.00
CA VAL A 395 -17.43 0.85 6.92
C VAL A 395 -17.55 2.25 6.31
N LEU A 396 -18.76 2.73 6.06
CA LEU A 396 -19.01 4.06 5.50
C LEU A 396 -18.59 5.19 6.45
N ASP A 397 -18.80 5.02 7.75
CA ASP A 397 -18.38 5.93 8.82
C ASP A 397 -16.86 5.87 9.11
N GLY A 398 -16.18 4.85 8.58
CA GLY A 398 -14.76 4.63 8.81
C GLY A 398 -13.87 5.74 8.20
N PRO A 399 -12.63 5.89 8.69
CA PRO A 399 -11.70 6.93 8.24
C PRO A 399 -11.07 6.66 6.86
N ALA A 400 -11.35 5.51 6.24
CA ALA A 400 -10.77 5.10 4.97
C ALA A 400 -11.26 5.95 3.78
N THR A 401 -10.51 5.93 2.67
CA THR A 401 -10.93 6.59 1.42
C THR A 401 -12.13 5.89 0.80
N ALA A 402 -12.81 6.55 -0.14
CA ALA A 402 -13.97 5.98 -0.82
C ALA A 402 -13.63 4.71 -1.62
N GLU A 403 -12.43 4.63 -2.19
CA GLU A 403 -11.93 3.45 -2.90
C GLU A 403 -11.81 2.25 -1.97
N VAL A 404 -11.14 2.42 -0.82
CA VAL A 404 -10.98 1.36 0.18
C VAL A 404 -12.34 0.93 0.76
N LYS A 405 -13.23 1.91 1.02
CA LYS A 405 -14.62 1.61 1.42
C LYS A 405 -15.33 0.77 0.36
N GLY A 406 -15.17 1.12 -0.92
CA GLY A 406 -15.72 0.38 -2.05
C GLY A 406 -15.19 -1.04 -2.12
N GLU A 407 -13.88 -1.26 -1.96
CA GLU A 407 -13.26 -2.58 -1.94
C GLU A 407 -13.77 -3.46 -0.80
N ILE A 408 -13.95 -2.90 0.40
CA ILE A 408 -14.54 -3.62 1.54
C ILE A 408 -15.99 -4.01 1.23
N ILE A 409 -16.78 -3.08 0.68
CA ILE A 409 -18.19 -3.33 0.34
C ILE A 409 -18.34 -4.36 -0.79
N GLN A 410 -17.48 -4.32 -1.81
CA GLN A 410 -17.40 -5.33 -2.86
C GLN A 410 -17.22 -6.74 -2.27
N GLU A 411 -16.37 -6.86 -1.26
CA GLU A 411 -16.07 -8.14 -0.63
C GLU A 411 -17.19 -8.59 0.31
N ILE A 412 -17.90 -7.64 0.94
CA ILE A 412 -19.12 -7.93 1.70
C ILE A 412 -20.17 -8.54 0.76
N THR A 413 -20.46 -7.89 -0.38
CA THR A 413 -21.48 -8.40 -1.31
C THR A 413 -21.07 -9.73 -1.94
N ASN A 414 -19.79 -9.91 -2.27
CA ASN A 414 -19.25 -11.19 -2.75
C ASN A 414 -19.38 -12.30 -1.69
N THR A 415 -19.06 -12.00 -0.42
CA THR A 415 -19.20 -12.96 0.69
C THR A 415 -20.66 -13.37 0.91
N VAL A 416 -21.60 -12.42 0.85
CA VAL A 416 -23.04 -12.71 0.93
C VAL A 416 -23.47 -13.59 -0.25
N ALA A 417 -23.03 -13.26 -1.46
CA ALA A 417 -23.34 -14.02 -2.67
C ALA A 417 -22.84 -15.48 -2.62
N GLY A 418 -21.62 -15.68 -2.10
CA GLY A 418 -20.98 -16.99 -1.91
C GLY A 418 -21.49 -17.79 -0.71
N SER A 419 -22.38 -17.23 0.12
CA SER A 419 -22.93 -17.93 1.28
C SER A 419 -23.88 -19.09 0.90
N SER A 420 -24.14 -19.98 1.86
CA SER A 420 -25.07 -21.09 1.71
C SER A 420 -26.55 -20.71 1.91
N LEU A 421 -26.86 -19.41 1.98
CA LEU A 421 -28.23 -18.93 2.13
C LEU A 421 -29.05 -19.18 0.85
N GLU A 422 -30.37 -19.16 0.97
CA GLU A 422 -31.25 -19.19 -0.19
C GLU A 422 -31.14 -17.89 -1.00
N ALA A 423 -31.40 -17.96 -2.31
CA ALA A 423 -31.24 -16.82 -3.21
C ALA A 423 -32.05 -15.58 -2.76
N GLN A 424 -33.25 -15.79 -2.22
CA GLN A 424 -34.11 -14.72 -1.69
C GLN A 424 -33.52 -14.05 -0.46
N ASP A 425 -32.92 -14.82 0.44
CA ASP A 425 -32.29 -14.30 1.65
C ASP A 425 -31.03 -13.49 1.31
N LYS A 426 -30.21 -13.99 0.37
CA LYS A 426 -29.07 -13.24 -0.18
C LYS A 426 -29.53 -11.89 -0.75
N ALA A 427 -30.58 -11.90 -1.59
CA ALA A 427 -31.10 -10.70 -2.20
C ALA A 427 -31.67 -9.70 -1.18
N ALA A 428 -32.32 -10.18 -0.12
CA ALA A 428 -32.82 -9.33 0.97
C ALA A 428 -31.66 -8.64 1.73
N ILE A 429 -30.59 -9.37 2.01
CA ILE A 429 -29.39 -8.81 2.65
C ILE A 429 -28.73 -7.76 1.74
N ILE A 430 -28.54 -8.08 0.46
CA ILE A 430 -27.94 -7.16 -0.52
C ILE A 430 -28.79 -5.90 -0.72
N LYS A 431 -30.13 -6.04 -0.68
CA LYS A 431 -31.04 -4.91 -0.67
C LYS A 431 -30.78 -3.99 0.52
N GLY A 432 -30.61 -4.54 1.72
CA GLY A 432 -30.24 -3.76 2.90
C GLY A 432 -28.90 -3.02 2.76
N VAL A 433 -27.91 -3.64 2.12
CA VAL A 433 -26.62 -2.99 1.80
C VAL A 433 -26.84 -1.79 0.87
N GLY A 434 -27.61 -1.96 -0.20
CA GLY A 434 -27.94 -0.87 -1.15
C GLY A 434 -28.67 0.29 -0.48
N GLU A 435 -29.65 -0.01 0.37
CA GLU A 435 -30.39 0.99 1.15
C GLU A 435 -29.47 1.77 2.09
N THR A 436 -28.56 1.08 2.79
CA THR A 436 -27.63 1.71 3.73
C THR A 436 -26.70 2.69 3.03
N ILE A 437 -26.16 2.32 1.86
CA ILE A 437 -25.28 3.21 1.08
C ILE A 437 -26.06 4.41 0.55
N ALA A 438 -27.29 4.21 0.06
CA ALA A 438 -28.11 5.28 -0.49
C ALA A 438 -28.51 6.31 0.59
N THR A 439 -28.92 5.84 1.76
CA THR A 439 -29.39 6.68 2.88
C THR A 439 -28.29 7.31 3.73
N HIS A 440 -27.03 6.88 3.55
CA HIS A 440 -25.90 7.41 4.32
C HIS A 440 -25.77 8.93 4.16
N SER A 441 -25.20 9.66 5.12
CA SER A 441 -25.24 11.13 5.06
C SER A 441 -24.38 11.69 3.91
N ASP A 442 -24.92 12.66 3.16
CA ASP A 442 -24.15 13.37 2.12
C ASP A 442 -23.05 14.27 2.69
N THR A 443 -23.12 14.59 3.99
CA THR A 443 -22.10 15.37 4.69
C THR A 443 -20.87 14.53 5.06
N SER A 444 -21.04 13.22 5.27
CA SER A 444 -19.94 12.28 5.53
C SER A 444 -19.44 11.62 4.25
N LEU A 445 -20.30 11.41 3.26
CA LEU A 445 -19.97 10.73 2.01
C LEU A 445 -20.67 11.41 0.82
N SER A 446 -19.88 12.08 -0.02
CA SER A 446 -20.40 12.77 -1.19
C SER A 446 -21.11 11.83 -2.16
N LEU A 447 -22.04 12.38 -2.96
CA LEU A 447 -22.80 11.62 -3.96
C LEU A 447 -21.91 10.86 -4.96
N PRO A 448 -20.79 11.42 -5.49
CA PRO A 448 -19.84 10.65 -6.31
C PRO A 448 -19.21 9.47 -5.58
N ASN A 449 -18.87 9.63 -4.29
CA ASN A 449 -18.28 8.56 -3.49
C ASN A 449 -19.30 7.45 -3.20
N LYS A 450 -20.57 7.80 -2.95
CA LYS A 450 -21.67 6.83 -2.85
C LYS A 450 -21.84 6.03 -4.14
N ALA A 451 -21.82 6.72 -5.28
CA ALA A 451 -21.91 6.09 -6.60
C ALA A 451 -20.74 5.13 -6.83
N LEU A 452 -19.50 5.52 -6.50
CA LEU A 452 -18.32 4.66 -6.56
C LEU A 452 -18.49 3.39 -5.71
N ILE A 453 -18.89 3.55 -4.45
CA ILE A 453 -19.08 2.42 -3.52
C ILE A 453 -20.22 1.51 -3.98
N MET A 454 -21.30 2.07 -4.54
CA MET A 454 -22.41 1.31 -5.11
C MET A 454 -21.96 0.48 -6.33
N ALA A 455 -21.12 1.04 -7.20
CA ALA A 455 -20.55 0.32 -8.32
C ALA A 455 -19.66 -0.85 -7.83
N SER A 456 -18.88 -0.65 -6.76
CA SER A 456 -18.11 -1.72 -6.13
C SER A 456 -18.99 -2.80 -5.51
N ALA A 457 -20.10 -2.43 -4.87
CA ALA A 457 -21.09 -3.38 -4.33
C ALA A 457 -21.64 -4.30 -5.44
N GLU A 458 -22.05 -3.71 -6.57
CA GLU A 458 -22.53 -4.47 -7.74
C GLU A 458 -21.43 -5.34 -8.35
N LYS A 459 -20.20 -4.81 -8.47
CA LYS A 459 -19.06 -5.59 -8.95
C LYS A 459 -18.84 -6.85 -8.11
N GLY A 460 -19.01 -6.76 -6.80
CA GLY A 460 -18.88 -7.91 -5.88
C GLY A 460 -19.93 -8.99 -6.10
N ILE A 461 -21.16 -8.59 -6.47
CA ILE A 461 -22.22 -9.52 -6.88
C ILE A 461 -21.85 -10.16 -8.22
N ALA A 462 -21.49 -9.33 -9.20
CA ALA A 462 -21.18 -9.75 -10.56
C ALA A 462 -20.04 -10.78 -10.61
N GLU A 463 -18.94 -10.52 -9.90
CA GLU A 463 -17.73 -11.37 -9.85
C GLU A 463 -17.84 -12.55 -8.86
N SER A 464 -18.94 -12.67 -8.11
CA SER A 464 -19.13 -13.79 -7.18
C SER A 464 -19.23 -15.14 -7.92
N GLN A 465 -18.78 -16.21 -7.27
CA GLN A 465 -18.79 -17.56 -7.84
C GLN A 465 -20.17 -18.24 -7.82
N THR A 466 -21.23 -17.52 -7.42
CA THR A 466 -22.57 -18.07 -7.35
C THR A 466 -23.21 -18.14 -8.74
N ASN A 467 -24.31 -18.90 -8.85
CA ASN A 467 -24.97 -19.10 -10.13
C ASN A 467 -25.54 -17.76 -10.68
N LEU A 468 -25.77 -17.69 -11.99
CA LEU A 468 -26.27 -16.46 -12.63
C LEU A 468 -27.66 -16.03 -12.11
N PRO A 469 -28.65 -16.93 -11.91
CA PRO A 469 -29.96 -16.54 -11.36
C PRO A 469 -29.91 -15.89 -9.97
N ASP A 470 -29.07 -16.40 -9.07
CA ASP A 470 -28.84 -15.82 -7.75
C ASP A 470 -28.24 -14.41 -7.89
N ARG A 471 -27.25 -14.23 -8.78
CA ARG A 471 -26.65 -12.92 -9.08
C ARG A 471 -27.68 -11.94 -9.64
N GLU A 472 -28.51 -12.35 -10.59
CA GLU A 472 -29.60 -11.51 -11.12
C GLU A 472 -30.57 -11.08 -10.02
N LEU A 473 -30.92 -11.98 -9.10
CA LEU A 473 -31.82 -11.67 -7.99
C LEU A 473 -31.18 -10.71 -6.98
N MET A 474 -29.89 -10.88 -6.70
CA MET A 474 -29.12 -9.95 -5.85
C MET A 474 -28.95 -8.58 -6.49
N THR A 475 -28.65 -8.50 -7.79
CA THR A 475 -28.62 -7.24 -8.55
C THR A 475 -29.96 -6.51 -8.44
N LYS A 476 -31.09 -7.24 -8.59
CA LYS A 476 -32.44 -6.67 -8.37
C LYS A 476 -32.63 -6.20 -6.93
N GLY A 477 -32.13 -6.97 -5.95
CA GLY A 477 -32.11 -6.60 -4.53
C GLY A 477 -31.36 -5.29 -4.30
N LEU A 478 -30.14 -5.16 -4.83
CA LEU A 478 -29.31 -3.95 -4.70
C LEU A 478 -30.03 -2.73 -5.26
N VAL A 479 -30.56 -2.83 -6.48
CA VAL A 479 -31.37 -1.77 -7.10
C VAL A 479 -32.59 -1.43 -6.24
N GLY A 480 -33.31 -2.43 -5.74
CA GLY A 480 -34.45 -2.22 -4.84
C GLY A 480 -34.07 -1.43 -3.58
N GLY A 481 -32.90 -1.72 -3.00
CA GLY A 481 -32.36 -1.00 -1.84
C GLY A 481 -32.08 0.47 -2.14
N ILE A 482 -31.52 0.77 -3.32
CA ILE A 482 -31.28 2.16 -3.76
C ILE A 482 -32.58 2.96 -3.77
N TYR A 483 -33.64 2.40 -4.36
CA TYR A 483 -34.93 3.09 -4.46
C TYR A 483 -35.61 3.24 -3.09
N GLU A 484 -35.56 2.24 -2.21
CA GLU A 484 -36.08 2.37 -0.85
C GLU A 484 -35.33 3.42 -0.03
N GLY A 485 -34.01 3.49 -0.21
CA GLY A 485 -33.16 4.54 0.35
C GLY A 485 -33.32 5.91 -0.33
N LYS A 486 -34.22 6.05 -1.32
CA LYS A 486 -34.43 7.25 -2.13
C LYS A 486 -33.14 7.76 -2.79
N GLY A 487 -32.27 6.84 -3.18
CA GLY A 487 -31.05 7.14 -3.91
C GLY A 487 -31.34 7.83 -5.24
N GLY A 488 -30.57 8.88 -5.55
CA GLY A 488 -30.75 9.65 -6.78
C GLY A 488 -30.38 8.85 -8.04
N PRO A 489 -30.77 9.34 -9.24
CA PRO A 489 -30.52 8.68 -10.52
C PRO A 489 -29.03 8.38 -10.79
N GLU A 490 -28.13 9.17 -10.20
CA GLU A 490 -26.69 9.01 -10.29
C GLU A 490 -26.21 7.71 -9.61
N ILE A 491 -26.77 7.35 -8.46
CA ILE A 491 -26.46 6.12 -7.73
C ILE A 491 -26.98 4.90 -8.51
N THR A 492 -28.20 4.98 -9.07
CA THR A 492 -28.79 3.91 -9.89
C THR A 492 -28.03 3.71 -11.21
N LYS A 493 -27.48 4.77 -11.81
CA LYS A 493 -26.61 4.68 -12.99
C LYS A 493 -25.28 4.00 -12.65
N ALA A 494 -24.71 4.25 -11.48
CA ALA A 494 -23.44 3.67 -11.05
C ALA A 494 -23.46 2.13 -10.94
N VAL A 495 -24.63 1.52 -10.71
CA VAL A 495 -24.76 0.06 -10.74
C VAL A 495 -24.33 -0.53 -12.11
N SER A 496 -24.60 0.17 -13.22
CA SER A 496 -24.14 -0.30 -14.54
C SER A 496 -22.62 -0.33 -14.67
N SER A 497 -21.92 0.66 -14.10
CA SER A 497 -20.47 0.70 -14.18
C SER A 497 -19.80 -0.42 -13.38
N GLY A 498 -20.44 -0.91 -12.30
CA GLY A 498 -20.00 -2.09 -11.57
C GLY A 498 -19.95 -3.35 -12.44
N ILE A 499 -21.01 -3.60 -13.23
CA ILE A 499 -21.08 -4.72 -14.17
C ILE A 499 -20.08 -4.53 -15.31
N ASP A 500 -19.98 -3.31 -15.87
CA ASP A 500 -19.07 -3.01 -16.96
C ASP A 500 -17.60 -3.28 -16.58
N ASN A 501 -17.23 -2.85 -15.36
CA ASN A 501 -15.88 -2.98 -14.80
C ASN A 501 -15.60 -4.34 -14.12
N SER A 502 -16.51 -5.31 -14.26
CA SER A 502 -16.33 -6.67 -13.76
C SER A 502 -15.57 -7.54 -14.78
N ASN A 503 -14.87 -8.55 -14.26
CA ASN A 503 -14.08 -9.51 -15.05
C ASN A 503 -14.89 -10.72 -15.57
N ILE A 504 -16.23 -10.60 -15.66
CA ILE A 504 -17.11 -11.68 -16.17
C ILE A 504 -17.27 -11.61 -17.69
N ASN A 505 -17.81 -12.66 -18.31
CA ASN A 505 -18.00 -12.70 -19.76
C ASN A 505 -19.17 -11.80 -20.22
N ASP A 506 -19.16 -11.41 -21.50
CA ASP A 506 -20.14 -10.47 -22.05
C ASP A 506 -21.58 -10.95 -21.96
N SER A 507 -21.82 -12.26 -22.09
CA SER A 507 -23.17 -12.83 -21.98
C SER A 507 -23.72 -12.69 -20.55
N GLU A 508 -22.89 -12.88 -19.54
CA GLU A 508 -23.27 -12.65 -18.14
C GLU A 508 -23.47 -11.16 -17.86
N LYS A 509 -22.62 -10.28 -18.42
CA LYS A 509 -22.80 -8.82 -18.32
C LYS A 509 -24.17 -8.40 -18.89
N GLU A 510 -24.55 -8.91 -20.04
CA GLU A 510 -25.84 -8.59 -20.68
C GLU A 510 -27.03 -9.06 -19.83
N ALA A 511 -26.95 -10.27 -19.27
CA ALA A 511 -28.00 -10.81 -18.39
C ALA A 511 -28.18 -9.96 -17.12
N LEU A 512 -27.08 -9.62 -16.43
CA LEU A 512 -27.12 -8.80 -15.22
C LEU A 512 -27.63 -7.37 -15.52
N LYS A 513 -27.22 -6.77 -16.64
CA LYS A 513 -27.74 -5.47 -17.10
C LYS A 513 -29.25 -5.52 -17.32
N LYS A 514 -29.75 -6.58 -17.96
CA LYS A 514 -31.19 -6.76 -18.17
C LYS A 514 -31.95 -6.94 -16.85
N ALA A 515 -31.40 -7.70 -15.90
CA ALA A 515 -31.99 -7.86 -14.58
C ALA A 515 -32.06 -6.53 -13.82
N LYS A 516 -31.00 -5.72 -13.91
CA LYS A 516 -30.93 -4.38 -13.34
C LYS A 516 -31.94 -3.41 -13.96
N ASP A 517 -32.01 -3.34 -15.29
CA ASP A 517 -32.94 -2.45 -15.99
C ASP A 517 -34.39 -2.81 -15.68
N ALA A 518 -34.71 -4.11 -15.63
CA ALA A 518 -36.03 -4.59 -15.21
C ALA A 518 -36.36 -4.20 -13.75
N ALA A 519 -35.39 -4.26 -12.83
CA ALA A 519 -35.60 -3.80 -11.45
C ALA A 519 -35.79 -2.28 -11.35
N SER A 520 -35.02 -1.51 -12.12
CA SER A 520 -35.15 -0.05 -12.15
C SER A 520 -36.51 0.36 -12.72
N GLU A 521 -36.96 -0.30 -13.78
CA GLU A 521 -38.30 -0.08 -14.34
C GLU A 521 -39.40 -0.43 -13.33
N ALA A 522 -39.32 -1.59 -12.68
CA ALA A 522 -40.31 -2.00 -11.68
C ALA A 522 -40.36 -1.06 -10.46
N ALA A 523 -39.21 -0.50 -10.06
CA ALA A 523 -39.15 0.47 -8.98
C ALA A 523 -39.78 1.82 -9.39
N LEU A 524 -39.47 2.32 -10.59
CA LEU A 524 -40.07 3.55 -11.13
C LEU A 524 -41.58 3.41 -11.33
N ASP A 525 -42.05 2.22 -11.75
CA ASP A 525 -43.48 1.94 -11.86
C ASP A 525 -44.16 1.96 -10.49
N ARG A 526 -43.52 1.42 -9.45
CA ARG A 526 -44.01 1.51 -8.07
C ARG A 526 -44.05 2.95 -7.57
N ASP A 527 -43.01 3.74 -7.82
CA ASP A 527 -42.98 5.15 -7.43
C ASP A 527 -44.04 5.97 -8.17
N THR A 528 -44.24 5.70 -9.46
CA THR A 528 -45.31 6.27 -10.29
C THR A 528 -46.68 5.91 -9.73
N GLN A 529 -46.90 4.66 -9.32
CA GLN A 529 -48.14 4.20 -8.69
C GLN A 529 -48.35 4.88 -7.33
N ASN A 530 -47.34 4.91 -6.46
CA ASN A 530 -47.39 5.57 -5.15
C ASN A 530 -47.70 7.07 -5.29
N LEU A 531 -47.06 7.75 -6.24
CA LEU A 531 -47.34 9.14 -6.55
C LEU A 531 -48.76 9.33 -7.08
N THR A 532 -49.21 8.43 -7.97
CA THR A 532 -50.59 8.45 -8.49
C THR A 532 -51.62 8.23 -7.38
N GLU A 533 -51.39 7.33 -6.43
CA GLU A 533 -52.26 7.09 -5.28
C GLU A 533 -52.25 8.26 -4.30
N GLY A 534 -51.08 8.82 -4.00
CA GLY A 534 -50.95 10.03 -3.19
C GLY A 534 -51.69 11.23 -3.81
N LEU A 535 -51.61 11.38 -5.13
CA LEU A 535 -52.33 12.40 -5.89
C LEU A 535 -53.84 12.12 -6.01
N LYS A 536 -54.30 10.87 -5.91
CA LYS A 536 -55.74 10.52 -5.84
C LYS A 536 -56.36 10.92 -4.50
N GLY A 537 -55.60 10.85 -3.41
CA GLY A 537 -56.05 11.30 -2.08
C GLY A 537 -56.09 12.83 -1.93
N GLN A 538 -55.39 13.56 -2.79
CA GLN A 538 -55.40 15.02 -2.85
C GLN A 538 -56.27 15.50 -4.03
N ASN A 539 -57.58 15.58 -3.81
CA ASN A 539 -58.43 16.40 -4.67
C ASN A 539 -58.02 17.87 -4.49
N ILE A 540 -57.01 18.30 -5.25
CA ILE A 540 -56.69 19.71 -5.43
C ILE A 540 -57.78 20.25 -6.36
N GLU A 541 -58.95 20.56 -5.80
CA GLU A 541 -59.94 21.37 -6.49
C GLU A 541 -59.30 22.71 -6.82
N GLU A 542 -59.47 23.18 -8.05
CA GLU A 542 -58.84 24.39 -8.59
C GLU A 542 -59.08 25.64 -7.71
N HIS A 543 -60.12 25.62 -6.87
CA HIS A 543 -60.48 26.68 -5.94
C HIS A 543 -59.75 26.62 -4.58
N LYS A 544 -59.32 25.45 -4.11
CA LYS A 544 -58.79 25.31 -2.74
C LYS A 544 -57.44 26.00 -2.52
N PRO A 545 -56.42 25.87 -3.40
CA PRO A 545 -55.17 26.61 -3.26
C PRO A 545 -55.37 28.12 -3.48
N HIS A 546 -56.29 28.50 -4.39
CA HIS A 546 -56.66 29.89 -4.59
C HIS A 546 -57.23 30.50 -3.30
N ASP A 547 -58.17 29.80 -2.66
CA ASP A 547 -58.84 30.28 -1.45
C ASP A 547 -57.89 30.33 -0.25
N ASP A 548 -57.04 29.32 -0.06
CA ASP A 548 -56.03 29.31 1.01
C ASP A 548 -55.01 30.45 0.86
N ILE A 549 -54.56 30.70 -0.37
CA ILE A 549 -53.61 31.78 -0.66
C ILE A 549 -54.29 33.15 -0.56
N TYR A 550 -55.53 33.29 -1.03
CA TYR A 550 -56.34 34.51 -0.89
C TYR A 550 -56.58 34.83 0.59
N ASN A 551 -56.92 33.82 1.40
CA ASN A 551 -57.09 33.98 2.84
C ASN A 551 -55.79 34.39 3.51
N LYS A 552 -54.64 33.82 3.12
CA LYS A 552 -53.32 34.20 3.64
C LYS A 552 -52.90 35.61 3.25
N ALA A 553 -53.16 36.03 2.01
CA ALA A 553 -52.93 37.39 1.57
C ALA A 553 -53.77 38.39 2.40
N ARG A 554 -55.04 38.04 2.66
CA ARG A 554 -55.93 38.84 3.51
C ARG A 554 -55.47 38.91 4.97
N GLU A 555 -54.91 37.83 5.52
CA GLU A 555 -54.27 37.85 6.84
C GLU A 555 -53.07 38.81 6.88
N VAL A 556 -52.22 38.80 5.86
CA VAL A 556 -51.07 39.71 5.75
C VAL A 556 -51.53 41.17 5.63
N ILE A 557 -52.56 41.44 4.83
CA ILE A 557 -53.16 42.78 4.70
C ILE A 557 -53.70 43.25 6.05
N ASN A 558 -54.47 42.41 6.74
CA ASN A 558 -54.99 42.75 8.08
C ASN A 558 -53.86 43.01 9.10
N ALA A 559 -52.70 42.36 8.94
CA ALA A 559 -51.53 42.59 9.79
C ALA A 559 -50.74 43.86 9.42
N VAL A 560 -50.83 44.31 8.17
CA VAL A 560 -50.13 45.50 7.64
C VAL A 560 -50.97 46.77 7.79
N ASN A 561 -52.31 46.69 7.75
CA ASN A 561 -53.22 47.83 7.90
C ASN A 561 -52.95 48.72 9.13
N PRO A 562 -52.62 48.19 10.33
CA PRO A 562 -52.27 49.03 11.48
C PRO A 562 -50.98 49.86 11.26
N VAL A 563 -50.05 49.34 10.46
CA VAL A 563 -48.80 50.01 10.09
C VAL A 563 -49.06 51.10 9.06
N ILE A 564 -49.98 50.87 8.13
CA ILE A 564 -50.38 51.87 7.13
C ILE A 564 -51.24 52.97 7.75
N GLU A 565 -52.17 52.66 8.66
CA GLU A 565 -52.90 53.67 9.44
C GLU A 565 -51.94 54.56 10.26
N ALA A 566 -50.82 54.00 10.75
CA ALA A 566 -49.78 54.76 11.43
C ALA A 566 -49.01 55.69 10.47
N LEU A 567 -48.87 55.29 9.20
CA LEU A 567 -48.26 56.07 8.12
C LEU A 567 -49.21 57.14 7.55
N GLU A 568 -50.51 56.87 7.42
CA GLU A 568 -51.52 57.83 6.94
C GLU A 568 -51.78 58.99 7.92
N LYS A 569 -51.52 58.79 9.22
CA LYS A 569 -51.45 59.90 10.19
C LYS A 569 -50.30 60.87 9.92
N SER A 570 -49.31 60.49 9.11
CA SER A 570 -48.32 61.39 8.52
C SER A 570 -48.84 61.88 7.16
N LYS A 571 -49.05 63.19 7.03
CA LYS A 571 -49.80 63.84 5.95
C LYS A 571 -49.29 63.49 4.53
N GLU A 572 -50.04 62.67 3.80
CA GLU A 572 -50.44 62.81 2.38
C GLU A 572 -51.33 61.61 1.95
N PRO A 573 -52.16 61.71 0.90
CA PRO A 573 -53.31 60.81 0.71
C PRO A 573 -52.90 59.46 0.07
N VAL A 574 -53.02 58.35 0.82
CA VAL A 574 -52.63 57.00 0.36
C VAL A 574 -53.80 56.01 0.35
N VAL A 575 -55.02 56.45 0.05
CA VAL A 575 -56.18 55.53 0.02
C VAL A 575 -56.25 54.70 -1.29
N SER A 576 -55.33 54.87 -2.25
CA SER A 576 -55.35 54.12 -3.54
C SER A 576 -54.23 53.07 -3.71
N ALA A 577 -53.30 52.96 -2.75
CA ALA A 577 -52.18 52.04 -2.85
C ALA A 577 -52.53 50.65 -2.28
N GLU A 578 -53.31 50.61 -1.20
CA GLU A 578 -53.70 49.37 -0.52
C GLU A 578 -54.50 48.44 -1.43
N ASP A 579 -55.67 48.89 -1.92
CA ASP A 579 -56.54 48.10 -2.80
C ASP A 579 -55.79 47.60 -4.05
N ARG A 580 -54.89 48.43 -4.59
CA ARG A 580 -54.08 48.07 -5.75
C ARG A 580 -53.05 46.99 -5.42
N ILE A 581 -52.37 47.07 -4.28
CA ILE A 581 -51.44 46.05 -3.82
C ILE A 581 -52.18 44.74 -3.53
N VAL A 582 -53.37 44.79 -2.92
CA VAL A 582 -54.21 43.60 -2.67
C VAL A 582 -54.60 42.94 -3.99
N GLN A 583 -55.05 43.73 -4.97
CA GLN A 583 -55.52 43.22 -6.26
C GLN A 583 -54.36 42.66 -7.11
N GLU A 584 -53.22 43.35 -7.15
CA GLU A 584 -52.02 42.90 -7.86
C GLU A 584 -51.43 41.64 -7.20
N THR A 585 -51.35 41.60 -5.86
CA THR A 585 -50.87 40.42 -5.11
C THR A 585 -51.81 39.24 -5.28
N SER A 586 -53.13 39.44 -5.18
CA SER A 586 -54.13 38.38 -5.41
C SER A 586 -54.08 37.85 -6.84
N SER A 587 -53.86 38.73 -7.84
CA SER A 587 -53.69 38.34 -9.24
C SER A 587 -52.44 37.50 -9.46
N ILE A 588 -51.30 37.92 -8.92
CA ILE A 588 -50.03 37.17 -9.00
C ILE A 588 -50.17 35.80 -8.32
N LEU A 589 -50.75 35.77 -7.12
CA LEU A 589 -50.97 34.55 -6.36
C LEU A 589 -51.96 33.59 -7.04
N ASN A 590 -53.03 34.11 -7.66
CA ASN A 590 -53.95 33.33 -8.48
C ASN A 590 -53.24 32.74 -9.71
N ASN A 591 -52.37 33.51 -10.36
CA ASN A 591 -51.57 33.02 -11.48
C ASN A 591 -50.58 31.93 -11.05
N ILE A 592 -49.92 32.07 -9.89
CA ILE A 592 -49.05 31.03 -9.31
C ILE A 592 -49.85 29.78 -8.97
N SER A 593 -51.03 29.94 -8.35
CA SER A 593 -51.95 28.84 -8.02
C SER A 593 -52.39 28.09 -9.28
N LYS A 594 -52.85 28.80 -10.31
CA LYS A 594 -53.24 28.20 -11.60
C LYS A 594 -52.07 27.47 -12.24
N LEU A 595 -50.89 28.08 -12.26
CA LEU A 595 -49.69 27.44 -12.80
C LEU A 595 -49.31 26.18 -12.01
N ALA A 596 -49.40 26.21 -10.67
CA ALA A 596 -49.13 25.04 -9.84
C ALA A 596 -50.15 23.92 -10.09
N VAL A 597 -51.44 24.24 -10.14
CA VAL A 597 -52.51 23.29 -10.47
C VAL A 597 -52.34 22.73 -11.88
N GLU A 598 -52.00 23.56 -12.86
CA GLU A 598 -51.71 23.13 -14.23
C GLU A 598 -50.50 22.19 -14.27
N LYS A 599 -49.40 22.53 -13.58
CA LYS A 599 -48.21 21.67 -13.51
C LYS A 599 -48.50 20.33 -12.83
N VAL A 600 -49.27 20.33 -11.74
CA VAL A 600 -49.69 19.10 -11.04
C VAL A 600 -50.65 18.28 -11.90
N ASN A 601 -51.59 18.90 -12.61
CA ASN A 601 -52.51 18.21 -13.51
C ASN A 601 -51.79 17.65 -14.75
N ASN A 602 -50.82 18.38 -15.31
CA ASN A 602 -49.96 17.89 -16.38
C ASN A 602 -49.13 16.69 -15.91
N LEU A 603 -48.55 16.76 -14.70
CA LEU A 603 -47.85 15.64 -14.10
C LEU A 603 -48.79 14.43 -13.88
N ARG A 604 -50.00 14.66 -13.36
CA ARG A 604 -51.03 13.63 -13.18
C ARG A 604 -51.44 12.98 -14.51
N ALA A 605 -51.55 13.78 -15.58
CA ALA A 605 -51.87 13.27 -16.92
C ALA A 605 -50.73 12.42 -17.48
N MET A 606 -49.47 12.86 -17.31
CA MET A 606 -48.27 12.11 -17.69
C MET A 606 -48.13 10.77 -16.94
N LEU A 607 -48.50 10.73 -15.65
CA LEU A 607 -48.40 9.55 -14.79
C LEU A 607 -49.64 8.64 -14.85
N SER A 608 -50.69 9.03 -15.57
CA SER A 608 -51.92 8.23 -15.69
C SER A 608 -51.66 6.93 -16.48
N PRO A 609 -52.52 5.89 -16.36
CA PRO A 609 -52.38 4.67 -17.17
C PRO A 609 -52.43 4.90 -18.69
N ASN A 610 -52.95 6.07 -19.11
CA ASN A 610 -52.99 6.51 -20.51
C ASN A 610 -51.81 7.45 -20.86
N GLY A 611 -51.01 7.83 -19.87
CA GLY A 611 -49.78 8.61 -20.02
C GLY A 611 -48.72 7.76 -20.72
N ASN A 612 -48.20 8.29 -21.81
CA ASN A 612 -47.47 7.54 -22.84
C ASN A 612 -46.03 7.17 -22.45
N LEU A 613 -45.71 7.04 -21.15
CA LEU A 613 -44.35 6.72 -20.65
C LEU A 613 -44.08 5.22 -20.84
N LYS A 614 -43.55 4.86 -22.01
CA LYS A 614 -43.38 3.46 -22.42
C LYS A 614 -41.96 2.94 -22.22
N THR A 615 -40.99 3.84 -22.12
CA THR A 615 -39.56 3.50 -22.02
C THR A 615 -38.99 3.88 -20.65
N LEU A 616 -37.92 3.19 -20.24
CA LEU A 616 -37.20 3.47 -19.00
C LEU A 616 -36.67 4.91 -18.93
N GLU A 617 -36.24 5.49 -20.05
CA GLU A 617 -35.76 6.89 -20.12
C GLU A 617 -36.90 7.92 -20.08
N GLU A 618 -38.11 7.56 -20.49
CA GLU A 618 -39.29 8.41 -20.29
C GLU A 618 -39.81 8.35 -18.85
N LYS A 619 -39.62 7.22 -18.16
CA LYS A 619 -40.02 7.01 -16.76
C LYS A 619 -39.08 7.67 -15.75
N LYS A 620 -37.78 7.80 -16.07
CA LYS A 620 -36.79 8.56 -15.29
C LYS A 620 -37.04 10.06 -15.43
#